data_AF-A0A1Y2T540-F1
#
_entry.id   AF-A0A1Y2T540-F1
#
_cell.length_a   1.000
_cell.length_b   1.000
_cell.length_c   1.000
_cell.angle_alpha   90.00
_cell.angle_beta   90.00
_cell.angle_gamma   90.00
#
_symmetry.space_group_name_H-M   'P 1'
#
loop_
_entity.id
_entity.type
_entity.pdbx_description
1 polymer ?
#
loop_
_entity_poly.entity_id
_entity_poly.type
_entity_poly.pdbx_seq_one_letter_code
_entity_poly.pdbx_strand_id
1 'polypeptide(L)'
;MNPEELSATCQYIISELGRIETVAGTLAMIEREHYDALNRFDDRALLDLATEEQSAARQLSMVKHVCGELARRMADIQSALERRPEGGEDRAPAH
;
A
#
# COMPACT_ATOMS: atom_id res chain seq x y z
N MET A 1 -24.73 0.55 -0.28
CA MET A 1 -23.80 0.20 0.81
C MET A 1 -24.14 1.06 2.00
N ASN A 2 -24.47 0.45 3.13
CA ASN A 2 -24.71 1.18 4.37
C ASN A 2 -23.37 1.65 4.99
N PRO A 3 -23.38 2.54 5.99
CA PRO A 3 -22.14 3.05 6.59
C PRO A 3 -21.24 1.97 7.21
N GLU A 4 -21.82 0.92 7.79
CA GLU A 4 -21.08 -0.21 8.38
C GLU A 4 -20.35 -1.04 7.31
N GLU A 5 -21.05 -1.38 6.23
CA GLU A 5 -20.50 -2.08 5.05
C GLU A 5 -19.38 -1.26 4.39
N LEU A 6 -19.54 0.07 4.34
CA LEU A 6 -18.50 0.96 3.82
C LEU A 6 -17.27 1.00 4.73
N SER A 7 -17.45 1.09 6.05
CA SER A 7 -16.34 1.03 6.99
C SER A 7 -15.59 -0.31 6.91
N ALA A 8 -16.33 -1.43 6.86
CA ALA A 8 -15.75 -2.76 6.69
C ALA A 8 -14.98 -2.88 5.36
N THR A 9 -15.52 -2.29 4.28
CA THR A 9 -14.84 -2.25 2.97
C THR A 9 -13.54 -1.45 3.05
N CYS A 10 -13.52 -0.29 3.71
CA CYS A 10 -12.31 0.50 3.91
C CYS A 10 -11.25 -0.29 4.70
N GLN A 11 -11.65 -0.95 5.79
CA GLN A 11 -10.77 -1.81 6.60
C GLN A 11 -10.16 -2.95 5.77
N TYR A 12 -10.99 -3.61 4.96
CA TYR A 12 -10.52 -4.66 4.06
C TYR A 12 -9.48 -4.13 3.06
N ILE A 13 -9.75 -2.99 2.42
CA ILE A 13 -8.81 -2.38 1.47
C ILE A 13 -7.50 -1.99 2.15
N ILE A 14 -7.54 -1.41 3.36
CA ILE A 14 -6.34 -1.09 4.15
C ILE A 14 -5.50 -2.36 4.42
N SER A 15 -6.15 -3.44 4.83
CA SER A 15 -5.50 -4.73 5.07
C SER A 15 -4.82 -5.28 3.81
N GLU A 16 -5.53 -5.30 2.68
CA GLU A 16 -4.96 -5.80 1.42
C GLU A 16 -3.81 -4.92 0.91
N LEU A 17 -3.92 -3.59 1.03
CA LEU A 17 -2.83 -2.68 0.72
C LEU A 17 -1.60 -2.93 1.61
N GLY A 18 -1.80 -3.18 2.90
CA GLY A 18 -0.71 -3.54 3.82
C GLY A 18 -0.05 -4.88 3.47
N ARG A 19 -0.82 -5.87 3.00
CA ARG A 19 -0.29 -7.15 2.52
C ARG A 19 0.55 -6.96 1.26
N ILE A 20 0.07 -6.19 0.29
CA ILE A 20 0.82 -5.88 -0.94
C ILE A 20 2.09 -5.09 -0.59
N GLU A 21 1.99 -4.09 0.29
CA GLU A 21 3.15 -3.32 0.79
C GLU A 21 4.23 -4.25 1.37
N THR A 22 3.81 -5.20 2.20
CA THR A 22 4.72 -6.17 2.83
C THR A 22 5.39 -7.05 1.80
N VAL A 23 4.63 -7.63 0.87
CA VAL A 23 5.16 -8.49 -0.20
C VAL A 23 6.13 -7.70 -1.09
N ALA A 24 5.76 -6.50 -1.50
CA ALA A 24 6.62 -5.64 -2.32
C ALA A 24 7.92 -5.28 -1.58
N GLY A 25 7.86 -5.03 -0.27
CA GLY A 25 9.04 -4.80 0.56
C GLY A 25 9.97 -6.02 0.63
N THR A 26 9.41 -7.21 0.84
CA THR A 26 10.18 -8.46 0.88
C THR A 26 10.84 -8.76 -0.46
N LEU A 27 10.10 -8.66 -1.57
CA LEU A 27 10.67 -8.88 -2.90
C LEU A 27 11.75 -7.82 -3.21
N ALA A 28 11.53 -6.55 -2.86
CA ALA A 28 12.53 -5.51 -3.08
C ALA A 28 13.85 -5.77 -2.32
N MET A 29 13.78 -6.44 -1.18
CA MET A 29 14.96 -6.87 -0.42
C MET A 29 15.66 -8.04 -1.14
N ILE A 30 14.89 -9.05 -1.57
CA ILE A 30 15.41 -10.21 -2.31
C ILE A 30 16.13 -9.77 -3.59
N GLU A 31 15.55 -8.88 -4.40
CA GLU A 31 16.21 -8.45 -5.65
C GLU A 31 17.48 -7.61 -5.39
N ARG A 32 17.58 -6.93 -4.24
CA ARG A 32 18.85 -6.29 -3.84
C ARG A 32 19.91 -7.33 -3.50
N GLU A 33 19.53 -8.40 -2.81
CA GLU A 33 20.45 -9.50 -2.52
C GLU A 33 20.91 -10.20 -3.81
N HIS A 34 20.01 -10.40 -4.77
CA HIS A 34 20.35 -10.91 -6.10
C HIS A 34 21.31 -9.97 -6.85
N TYR A 35 21.03 -8.68 -6.89
CA TYR A 35 21.93 -7.67 -7.46
C TYR A 35 23.34 -7.73 -6.84
N ASP A 36 23.42 -7.76 -5.51
CA ASP A 36 24.69 -7.82 -4.78
C ASP A 36 25.44 -9.14 -4.99
N ALA A 37 24.72 -10.24 -5.23
CA ALA A 37 25.30 -11.53 -5.54
C ALA A 37 25.87 -11.57 -6.96
N LEU A 38 25.10 -11.09 -7.94
CA LEU A 38 25.48 -11.09 -9.36
C LEU A 38 26.67 -10.17 -9.64
N ASN A 39 26.76 -9.03 -8.95
CA ASN A 39 27.90 -8.11 -9.08
C ASN A 39 29.23 -8.65 -8.53
N ARG A 40 29.26 -9.82 -7.88
CA ARG A 40 30.50 -10.43 -7.38
C ARG A 40 31.25 -11.22 -8.46
N PHE A 41 30.62 -11.42 -9.62
CA PHE A 41 31.19 -12.17 -10.72
C PHE A 41 31.67 -11.22 -11.82
N ASP A 42 32.84 -11.50 -12.40
CA ASP A 42 33.37 -10.77 -13.55
C ASP A 42 32.85 -11.39 -14.87
N ASP A 43 31.53 -11.55 -14.94
CA ASP A 43 30.81 -12.07 -16.11
C ASP A 43 29.82 -11.01 -16.60
N ARG A 44 29.97 -10.60 -17.86
CA ARG A 44 29.15 -9.55 -18.46
C ARG A 44 27.66 -9.88 -18.50
N ALA A 45 27.29 -11.13 -18.73
CA ALA A 45 25.89 -11.53 -18.75
C ALA A 45 25.27 -11.45 -17.34
N LEU A 46 26.06 -11.72 -16.30
CA LEU A 46 25.61 -11.56 -14.91
C LEU A 46 25.47 -10.09 -14.50
N LEU A 47 26.31 -9.19 -15.04
CA LEU A 47 26.19 -7.75 -14.82
C LEU A 47 24.92 -7.15 -15.46
N ASP A 48 24.54 -7.63 -16.64
CA ASP A 48 23.29 -7.22 -17.29
C ASP A 48 22.08 -7.67 -16.44
N LEU A 49 22.08 -8.93 -15.98
CA LEU A 49 21.04 -9.43 -15.08
C LEU A 49 21.01 -8.66 -13.74
N ALA A 50 22.17 -8.34 -13.16
CA ALA A 50 22.23 -7.52 -11.95
C ALA A 50 21.49 -6.18 -12.15
N THR A 51 21.69 -5.53 -13.29
CA THR A 51 21.00 -4.26 -13.60
C THR A 51 19.48 -4.42 -13.64
N GLU A 52 18.98 -5.55 -14.15
CA GLU A 52 17.56 -5.89 -14.12
C GLU A 52 17.05 -6.07 -12.68
N GLU A 53 17.78 -6.81 -11.84
CA GLU A 53 17.42 -7.01 -10.42
C GLU A 53 17.40 -5.70 -9.64
N GLN A 54 18.38 -4.82 -9.90
CA GLN A 54 18.41 -3.50 -9.31
C GLN A 54 17.20 -2.64 -9.72
N SER A 55 16.75 -2.78 -10.97
CA SER A 55 15.56 -2.12 -11.47
C SER A 55 14.30 -2.67 -10.81
N ALA A 56 14.17 -3.99 -10.71
CA ALA A 56 13.07 -4.66 -10.03
C ALA A 56 12.97 -4.23 -8.55
N ALA A 57 14.10 -4.21 -7.83
CA ALA A 57 14.17 -3.72 -6.45
C ALA A 57 13.62 -2.29 -6.28
N ARG A 58 13.96 -1.39 -7.22
CA ARG A 58 13.46 0.00 -7.21
C ARG A 58 11.96 0.06 -7.47
N GLN A 59 11.47 -0.69 -8.45
CA GLN A 59 10.04 -0.72 -8.78
C GLN A 59 9.22 -1.30 -7.63
N LEU A 60 9.66 -2.39 -7.01
CA LEU A 60 9.02 -2.97 -5.83
C LEU A 60 9.04 -2.02 -4.63
N SER A 61 10.13 -1.28 -4.43
CA SER A 61 10.20 -0.22 -3.40
C SER A 61 9.18 0.90 -3.66
N MET A 62 8.93 1.24 -4.93
CA MET A 62 7.90 2.20 -5.31
C MET A 62 6.49 1.65 -5.04
N VAL A 63 6.22 0.39 -5.40
CA VAL A 63 4.94 -0.28 -5.11
C VAL A 63 4.68 -0.28 -3.60
N LYS A 64 5.67 -0.66 -2.79
CA LYS A 64 5.60 -0.58 -1.33
C LYS A 64 5.16 0.81 -0.87
N HIS A 65 5.84 1.86 -1.33
CA HIS A 65 5.52 3.23 -0.95
C HIS A 65 4.10 3.64 -1.34
N VAL A 66 3.68 3.33 -2.57
CA VAL A 66 2.34 3.63 -3.08
C VAL A 66 1.27 2.91 -2.25
N CYS A 67 1.44 1.63 -1.94
CA CYS A 67 0.51 0.89 -1.09
C CYS A 67 0.37 1.50 0.30
N GLY A 68 1.48 1.93 0.92
CA GLY A 68 1.47 2.60 2.21
C GLY A 68 0.75 3.96 2.18
N GLU A 69 0.95 4.76 1.12
CA GLU A 69 0.22 6.02 0.92
C GLU A 69 -1.28 5.80 0.71
N LEU A 70 -1.66 4.80 -0.08
CA LEU A 70 -3.06 4.45 -0.31
C LEU A 70 -3.73 3.95 0.97
N ALA A 71 -3.02 3.16 1.79
CA ALA A 71 -3.53 2.68 3.08
C ALA A 71 -3.78 3.86 4.04
N ARG A 72 -2.86 4.83 4.10
CA ARG A 72 -3.04 6.09 4.87
C ARG A 72 -4.28 6.85 4.41
N ARG A 73 -4.40 7.11 3.11
CA ARG A 73 -5.56 7.82 2.54
C ARG A 73 -6.88 7.09 2.80
N MET A 74 -6.88 5.75 2.75
CA MET A 74 -8.08 4.97 3.05
C MET A 74 -8.44 5.02 4.53
N ALA A 75 -7.45 5.07 5.43
CA ALA A 75 -7.68 5.27 6.87
C ALA A 75 -8.26 6.66 7.17
N ASP A 76 -7.83 7.70 6.44
CA ASP A 76 -8.43 9.04 6.54
C ASP A 76 -9.90 9.04 6.10
N ILE A 77 -10.22 8.34 5.00
CA ILE A 77 -11.61 8.17 4.53
C ILE A 77 -12.45 7.44 5.57
N GLN A 78 -11.95 6.32 6.11
CA GLN A 78 -12.63 5.58 7.18
C GLN A 78 -12.91 6.47 8.39
N SER A 79 -11.91 7.21 8.85
CA SER A 79 -12.04 8.14 9.97
C SER A 79 -13.08 9.23 9.70
N ALA A 80 -13.19 9.72 8.47
CA ALA A 80 -14.19 10.73 8.10
C ALA A 80 -15.62 10.17 8.09
N LEU A 81 -15.78 8.88 7.74
CA LEU A 81 -17.07 8.19 7.77
C LEU A 81 -17.56 7.98 9.20
N GLU A 82 -16.67 7.60 10.11
CA GLU A 82 -16.98 7.43 11.53
C GLU A 82 -17.33 8.75 12.24
N ARG A 83 -16.78 9.87 11.75
CA ARG A 83 -17.05 11.21 12.30
C ARG A 83 -18.34 11.85 11.80
N ARG A 84 -19.04 11.28 10.79
CA ARG A 84 -20.36 11.77 10.40
C ARG A 84 -21.34 11.44 11.54
N PRO A 85 -21.78 12.42 12.34
CA PRO A 85 -22.78 12.16 13.35
C PRO A 85 -24.09 11.90 12.64
N GLU A 86 -24.73 10.77 12.92
CA GLU A 86 -26.17 10.63 12.72
C GLU A 86 -26.86 11.69 13.60
N GLY A 87 -27.21 12.84 13.02
CA GLY A 87 -27.67 13.97 13.82
C GLY A 87 -28.02 15.21 13.01
N GLY A 88 -28.77 15.05 11.92
CA GLY A 88 -29.52 16.15 11.33
C GLY A 88 -30.83 16.30 12.09
N GLU A 89 -30.92 17.35 12.91
CA GLU A 89 -32.10 17.74 13.69
C GLU A 89 -33.36 17.88 12.79
N ASP A 90 -34.34 16.99 12.96
CA ASP A 90 -35.74 17.35 12.77
C ASP A 90 -36.24 17.99 14.08
N ARG A 91 -35.79 19.23 14.33
CA ARG A 91 -36.46 20.11 15.29
C ARG A 91 -37.39 21.01 14.49
N ALA A 92 -38.60 20.50 14.25
CA ALA A 92 -39.73 21.34 13.87
C ALA A 92 -39.91 22.46 14.92
N PRO A 93 -40.04 23.73 14.51
CA PRO A 93 -40.35 24.80 15.45
C PRO A 93 -41.80 24.63 15.91
N ALA A 94 -41.98 24.61 17.23
CA ALA A 94 -43.30 24.61 17.86
C ALA A 94 -44.06 25.90 17.52
N HIS A 95 -45.20 25.76 16.86
CA HIS A 95 -46.30 26.74 16.84
C HIS A 95 -47.64 26.02 16.76
#